data_AF-A0A7Y3L7C8-F1
#
_entry.id   AF-A0A7Y3L7C8-F1
#
_cell.length_a   1.000
_cell.length_b   1.000
_cell.length_c   1.000
_cell.angle_alpha   90.00
_cell.angle_beta   90.00
_cell.angle_gamma   90.00
#
_symmetry.space_group_name_H-M   'P 1'
#
loop_
_entity.id
_entity.type
_entity.pdbx_description
1 polymer ?
#
loop_
_entity_poly.entity_id
_entity_poly.type
_entity_poly.pdbx_seq_one_letter_code
_entity_poly.pdbx_strand_id
1 'polypeptide(L)'
;MPGMGGGGYSNNNPIVANAFTHSVLVTCMLWIIGIAFVVMVFAVVTRGVLRFNLSEKGLNEARSRSYLRWAFGAMWLFDGILQFQVSMPLGLANNVVQPATAGTPGWLHALMLHGISLWNAHPIALADATAWIQVGIGVLLLVSNGGIGRVAATLSVGWAGMIWLIGNGAGGIFQTSSNILFGWPGATFFYVVAGVWLALTPENFPERFSRVTLRFVAALLGVALVLQVLPNRQFWHGGNSNALTTMTQSMVKTPQPHWLAYVVTKFGVLAGTLGGGFNLIIIFWLAVSAVGLWLSPIRQWRWPVWLVASGAIVFWVGAQDGAIFGGLATDLNSLVPLAVLTLCASPTLVRRPALVRRLPAELRSSTGSVLSSFATGMVIFSLISMSLSTFASAENTLYLAQNGPASAVNTSAPSFTLTDQHGASYSLGEHLGYYTLVTFLDPVCYTDCPLLAGQMKQVGAAFGPRAKLDLVAVAANPRHETMADVRTFIAKHDLGSAKNFYFVTGTLAHLAKVWGNFGIQVESSPTTIMSVHSDIMFVISPQGRIQWIIPDNPISTSSGQSSAVTELITLLGRAGLK
;
A
#
# COMPACT_ATOMS: atom_id res chain seq x y z
N MET A 1 -6.41 15.39 27.70
CA MET A 1 -4.95 15.34 27.61
C MET A 1 -4.58 14.52 26.38
N PRO A 2 -4.10 15.13 25.29
CA PRO A 2 -3.41 14.41 24.23
C PRO A 2 -1.97 14.17 24.69
N GLY A 3 -1.53 12.92 24.79
CA GLY A 3 -0.16 12.63 25.24
C GLY A 3 0.05 11.23 25.82
N MET A 4 -1.00 10.47 26.14
CA MET A 4 -0.85 9.08 26.54
C MET A 4 -1.94 8.23 25.89
N GLY A 5 -1.60 7.70 24.72
CA GLY A 5 -2.48 6.96 23.83
C GLY A 5 -2.13 7.34 22.41
N GLY A 6 -1.43 6.46 21.70
CA GLY A 6 -1.10 6.63 20.28
C GLY A 6 -2.39 6.93 19.52
N GLY A 7 -2.61 8.21 19.23
CA GLY A 7 -3.76 8.65 18.47
C GLY A 7 -3.55 8.13 17.06
N GLY A 8 -4.16 6.99 16.74
CA GLY A 8 -4.11 6.48 15.38
C GLY A 8 -4.63 7.54 14.42
N TYR A 9 -3.85 7.87 13.40
CA TYR A 9 -4.31 8.74 12.34
C TYR A 9 -5.35 8.03 11.47
N SER A 10 -6.29 8.80 10.92
CA SER A 10 -7.23 8.27 9.93
C SER A 10 -6.50 7.97 8.62
N ASN A 11 -6.86 6.86 7.95
CA ASN A 11 -6.36 6.59 6.60
C ASN A 11 -6.75 7.71 5.61
N ASN A 12 -7.83 8.45 5.91
CA ASN A 12 -8.28 9.60 5.12
C ASN A 12 -7.75 10.93 5.70
N ASN A 13 -6.55 10.93 6.30
CA ASN A 13 -5.93 12.15 6.83
C ASN A 13 -5.91 13.24 5.73
N PRO A 14 -6.48 14.43 5.98
CA PRO A 14 -6.67 15.44 4.93
C PRO A 14 -5.36 16.00 4.37
N ILE A 15 -4.28 16.02 5.16
CA ILE A 15 -2.96 16.48 4.71
C ILE A 15 -2.40 15.47 3.69
N VAL A 16 -2.44 14.19 4.06
CA VAL A 16 -1.95 13.12 3.18
C VAL A 16 -2.83 12.97 1.95
N ALA A 17 -4.15 13.05 2.10
CA ALA A 17 -5.09 12.99 1.00
C ALA A 17 -4.86 14.13 -0.02
N ASN A 18 -4.59 15.35 0.46
CA ASN A 18 -4.27 16.48 -0.42
C ASN A 18 -2.91 16.27 -1.11
N ALA A 19 -1.88 15.88 -0.37
CA ALA A 19 -0.56 15.60 -0.93
C ALA A 19 -0.61 14.50 -2.01
N PHE A 20 -1.33 13.41 -1.74
CA PHE A 20 -1.57 12.33 -2.69
C PHE A 20 -2.35 12.80 -3.91
N THR A 21 -3.46 13.54 -3.72
CA THR A 21 -4.26 14.07 -4.84
C THR A 21 -3.45 15.00 -5.73
N HIS A 22 -2.65 15.90 -5.13
CA HIS A 22 -1.74 16.77 -5.87
C HIS A 22 -0.68 15.95 -6.61
N SER A 23 -0.11 14.94 -5.98
CA SER A 23 0.89 14.07 -6.60
C SER A 23 0.32 13.31 -7.80
N VAL A 24 -0.84 12.66 -7.66
CA VAL A 24 -1.54 11.95 -8.74
C VAL A 24 -1.86 12.87 -9.92
N LEU A 25 -2.55 13.99 -9.64
CA LEU A 25 -3.16 14.82 -10.69
C LEU A 25 -2.19 15.81 -11.34
N VAL A 26 -1.18 16.26 -10.60
CA VAL A 26 -0.23 17.28 -11.08
C VAL A 26 1.12 16.65 -11.34
N THR A 27 1.79 16.16 -10.29
CA THR A 27 3.20 15.71 -10.39
C THR A 27 3.34 14.54 -11.36
N CYS A 28 2.58 13.46 -11.13
CA CYS A 28 2.63 12.25 -11.96
C CYS A 28 2.21 12.57 -13.39
N MET A 29 1.14 13.34 -13.57
CA MET A 29 0.63 13.68 -14.90
C MET A 29 1.66 14.45 -15.74
N LEU A 30 2.37 15.42 -15.15
CA LEU A 30 3.43 16.15 -15.85
C LEU A 30 4.57 15.23 -16.29
N TRP A 31 5.04 14.35 -15.41
CA TRP A 31 6.08 13.37 -15.76
C TRP A 31 5.62 12.39 -16.84
N ILE A 32 4.39 11.86 -16.71
CA ILE A 32 3.80 10.93 -17.67
C ILE A 32 3.65 11.59 -19.04
N ILE A 33 3.16 12.84 -19.10
CA ILE A 33 3.06 13.60 -20.36
C ILE A 33 4.45 13.78 -20.98
N GLY A 34 5.46 14.15 -20.20
CA GLY A 34 6.83 14.31 -20.68
C GLY A 34 7.40 13.01 -21.25
N ILE A 35 7.27 11.89 -20.53
CA ILE A 35 7.74 10.57 -20.99
C ILE A 35 6.95 10.12 -22.23
N ALA A 36 5.62 10.27 -22.22
CA ALA A 36 4.77 9.91 -23.34
C ALA A 36 5.10 10.71 -24.61
N PHE A 37 5.46 11.99 -24.47
CA PHE A 37 5.94 12.82 -25.57
C PHE A 37 7.23 12.26 -26.17
N VAL A 38 8.21 11.90 -25.34
CA VAL A 38 9.46 11.28 -25.81
C VAL A 38 9.20 9.95 -26.53
N VAL A 39 8.35 9.09 -25.96
CA VAL A 39 7.94 7.81 -26.59
C VAL A 39 7.26 8.06 -27.93
N MET A 40 6.39 9.08 -28.02
CA MET A 40 5.72 9.46 -29.26
C MET A 40 6.71 9.96 -30.32
N VAL A 41 7.63 10.85 -29.96
CA VAL A 41 8.67 11.34 -30.88
C VAL A 41 9.48 10.17 -31.44
N PHE A 42 9.88 9.24 -30.58
CA PHE A 42 10.57 8.02 -31.01
C PHE A 42 9.73 7.17 -31.96
N ALA A 43 8.44 6.97 -31.66
CA ALA A 43 7.53 6.22 -32.52
C ALA A 43 7.31 6.88 -33.89
N VAL A 44 7.30 8.21 -33.95
CA VAL A 44 7.18 8.98 -35.21
C VAL A 44 8.46 8.84 -36.03
N VAL A 45 9.63 9.07 -35.43
CA VAL A 45 10.94 8.99 -36.11
C VAL A 45 11.19 7.58 -36.67
N THR A 46 10.81 6.55 -35.93
CA THR A 46 10.94 5.14 -36.37
C THR A 46 9.84 4.68 -37.33
N ARG A 47 8.88 5.56 -37.68
CA ARG A 47 7.66 5.24 -38.45
C ARG A 47 6.81 4.13 -37.80
N GLY A 48 7.01 3.86 -36.51
CA GLY A 48 6.25 2.89 -35.73
C GLY A 48 4.76 3.25 -35.65
N VAL A 49 4.44 4.56 -35.61
CA VAL A 49 3.04 5.06 -35.57
C VAL A 49 2.21 4.55 -36.74
N LEU A 50 2.79 4.41 -37.92
CA LEU A 50 2.10 3.96 -39.13
C LEU A 50 1.90 2.44 -39.20
N ARG A 51 2.60 1.69 -38.34
CA ARG A 51 2.60 0.21 -38.34
C ARG A 51 1.93 -0.37 -37.10
N PHE A 52 1.52 0.47 -36.16
CA PHE A 52 0.92 0.05 -34.89
C PHE A 52 -0.32 -0.80 -35.14
N ASN A 53 -0.36 -2.00 -34.56
CA ASN A 53 -1.47 -2.96 -34.69
C ASN A 53 -1.82 -3.45 -36.10
N LEU A 54 -0.92 -3.28 -37.07
CA LEU A 54 -1.09 -3.72 -38.46
C LEU A 54 -0.35 -5.02 -38.79
N SER A 55 0.35 -5.64 -37.82
CA SER A 55 0.97 -6.95 -38.03
C SER A 55 -0.08 -8.00 -38.39
N GLU A 56 0.22 -8.90 -39.34
CA GLU A 56 -0.69 -9.97 -39.77
C GLU A 56 -1.17 -10.82 -38.59
N LYS A 57 -0.24 -11.25 -37.71
CA LYS A 57 -0.56 -11.99 -36.47
C LYS A 57 -1.51 -11.23 -35.54
N GLY A 58 -1.42 -9.91 -35.51
CA GLY A 58 -2.31 -9.05 -34.72
C GLY A 58 -3.67 -8.82 -35.37
N LEU A 59 -3.71 -8.67 -36.71
CA LEU A 59 -4.96 -8.54 -37.48
C LEU A 59 -5.81 -9.81 -37.39
N ASN A 60 -5.16 -10.97 -37.47
CA ASN A 60 -5.77 -12.30 -37.42
C ASN A 60 -5.86 -12.86 -35.98
N GLU A 61 -5.84 -12.00 -34.96
CA GLU A 61 -5.96 -12.43 -33.56
C GLU A 61 -7.28 -13.19 -33.33
N ALA A 62 -7.16 -14.39 -32.74
CA ALA A 62 -8.32 -15.23 -32.42
C ALA A 62 -9.29 -14.50 -31.49
N ARG A 63 -10.60 -14.68 -31.70
CA ARG A 63 -11.63 -13.97 -30.93
C ARG A 63 -11.54 -14.18 -29.42
N SER A 64 -11.25 -15.41 -28.97
CA SER A 64 -11.04 -15.71 -27.55
C SER A 64 -9.86 -14.93 -26.95
N ARG A 65 -8.79 -14.72 -27.74
CA ARG A 65 -7.61 -13.97 -27.33
C ARG A 65 -7.91 -12.48 -27.22
N SER A 66 -8.60 -11.90 -28.20
CA SER A 66 -9.03 -10.49 -28.13
C SER A 66 -9.95 -10.23 -26.94
N TYR A 67 -10.91 -11.13 -26.67
CA TYR A 67 -11.78 -11.01 -25.49
C TYR A 67 -11.00 -11.14 -24.18
N LEU A 68 -10.07 -12.09 -24.07
CA LEU A 68 -9.22 -12.25 -22.89
C LEU A 68 -8.42 -10.96 -22.63
N ARG A 69 -7.77 -10.44 -23.68
CA ARG A 69 -6.97 -9.22 -23.62
C ARG A 69 -7.80 -8.01 -23.23
N TRP A 70 -8.98 -7.83 -23.84
CA TRP A 70 -9.85 -6.71 -23.52
C TRP A 70 -10.44 -6.80 -22.12
N ALA A 71 -10.87 -7.99 -21.68
CA ALA A 71 -11.46 -8.16 -20.37
C ALA A 71 -10.45 -7.96 -19.25
N PHE A 72 -9.25 -8.56 -19.34
CA PHE A 72 -8.20 -8.34 -18.34
C PHE A 72 -7.56 -6.95 -18.44
N GLY A 73 -7.51 -6.35 -19.64
CA GLY A 73 -7.12 -4.95 -19.79
C GLY A 73 -8.11 -3.98 -19.13
N ALA A 74 -9.41 -4.25 -19.27
CA ALA A 74 -10.46 -3.47 -18.61
C ALA A 74 -10.44 -3.65 -17.08
N MET A 75 -10.21 -4.88 -16.60
CA MET A 75 -10.06 -5.12 -15.16
C MET A 75 -8.84 -4.40 -14.60
N TRP A 76 -7.66 -4.49 -15.23
CA TRP A 76 -6.49 -3.71 -14.82
C TRP A 76 -6.72 -2.20 -14.79
N LEU A 77 -7.44 -1.68 -15.80
CA LEU A 77 -7.80 -0.27 -15.85
C LEU A 77 -8.71 0.11 -14.66
N PHE A 78 -9.69 -0.73 -14.36
CA PHE A 78 -10.59 -0.54 -13.23
C PHE A 78 -9.84 -0.63 -11.90
N ASP A 79 -8.98 -1.63 -11.72
CA ASP A 79 -8.14 -1.82 -10.54
C ASP A 79 -7.25 -0.59 -10.30
N GLY A 80 -6.58 -0.10 -11.36
CA GLY A 80 -5.78 1.12 -11.29
C GLY A 80 -6.59 2.37 -10.92
N ILE A 81 -7.84 2.48 -11.37
CA ILE A 81 -8.75 3.57 -10.97
C ILE A 81 -9.14 3.46 -9.50
N LEU A 82 -9.39 2.25 -8.99
CA LEU A 82 -9.68 2.03 -7.57
C LEU A 82 -8.51 2.44 -6.68
N GLN A 83 -7.27 2.32 -7.16
CA GLN A 83 -6.08 2.70 -6.40
C GLN A 83 -5.92 4.22 -6.20
N PHE A 84 -6.69 5.07 -6.90
CA PHE A 84 -6.72 6.52 -6.64
C PHE A 84 -7.55 6.90 -5.39
N GLN A 85 -7.99 5.92 -4.59
CA GLN A 85 -8.63 6.16 -3.30
C GLN A 85 -7.66 6.81 -2.32
N VAL A 86 -8.08 7.92 -1.67
CA VAL A 86 -7.25 8.72 -0.76
C VAL A 86 -6.71 7.97 0.46
N SER A 87 -7.28 6.80 0.75
CA SER A 87 -6.90 5.99 1.89
C SER A 87 -5.75 5.00 1.57
N MET A 88 -5.40 4.83 0.29
CA MET A 88 -4.36 3.91 -0.16
C MET A 88 -2.97 4.17 0.44
N PRO A 89 -2.46 5.43 0.49
CA PRO A 89 -1.12 5.69 1.00
C PRO A 89 -0.91 5.18 2.44
N LEU A 90 -1.87 5.40 3.32
CA LEU A 90 -1.76 5.06 4.75
C LEU A 90 -2.35 3.69 5.08
N GLY A 91 -3.34 3.21 4.32
CA GLY A 91 -4.14 2.06 4.68
C GLY A 91 -3.75 0.75 3.99
N LEU A 92 -3.21 0.76 2.76
CA LEU A 92 -3.01 -0.48 2.00
C LEU A 92 -2.05 -1.45 2.71
N ALA A 93 -0.85 -0.99 3.07
CA ALA A 93 0.13 -1.84 3.72
C ALA A 93 -0.34 -2.34 5.10
N ASN A 94 -0.93 -1.46 5.90
CA ASN A 94 -1.24 -1.72 7.31
C ASN A 94 -2.57 -2.50 7.49
N ASN A 95 -3.57 -2.24 6.64
CA ASN A 95 -4.91 -2.82 6.80
C ASN A 95 -5.24 -3.94 5.80
N VAL A 96 -4.45 -4.09 4.73
CA VAL A 96 -4.67 -5.14 3.71
C VAL A 96 -3.50 -6.12 3.69
N VAL A 97 -2.26 -5.63 3.49
CA VAL A 97 -1.09 -6.50 3.31
C VAL A 97 -0.63 -7.11 4.64
N GLN A 98 -0.56 -6.33 5.72
CA GLN A 98 -0.09 -6.80 7.02
C GLN A 98 -0.95 -7.95 7.58
N PRO A 99 -2.30 -7.89 7.58
CA PRO A 99 -3.12 -9.05 7.97
C PRO A 99 -2.90 -10.27 7.08
N ALA A 100 -2.62 -10.09 5.79
CA ALA A 100 -2.35 -11.20 4.87
C ALA A 100 -1.03 -11.95 5.18
N THR A 101 -0.14 -11.37 5.99
CA THR A 101 1.10 -12.02 6.45
C THR A 101 0.84 -13.15 7.45
N ALA A 102 -0.37 -13.24 8.02
CA ALA A 102 -0.71 -14.25 9.00
C ALA A 102 -0.66 -15.66 8.39
N GLY A 103 0.09 -16.56 9.04
CA GLY A 103 0.23 -17.95 8.60
C GLY A 103 1.13 -18.15 7.38
N THR A 104 1.85 -17.13 6.91
CA THR A 104 2.82 -17.30 5.83
C THR A 104 4.13 -17.91 6.33
N PRO A 105 4.87 -18.67 5.49
CA PRO A 105 6.19 -19.20 5.85
C PRO A 105 7.18 -18.07 6.18
N GLY A 106 8.15 -18.33 7.07
CA GLY A 106 9.06 -17.31 7.59
C GLY A 106 9.77 -16.46 6.52
N TRP A 107 10.18 -17.07 5.40
CA TRP A 107 10.81 -16.33 4.29
C TRP A 107 9.83 -15.37 3.59
N LEU A 108 8.57 -15.77 3.41
CA LEU A 108 7.54 -14.95 2.78
C LEU A 108 7.07 -13.87 3.74
N HIS A 109 6.91 -14.22 5.02
CA HIS A 109 6.59 -13.26 6.07
C HIS A 109 7.62 -12.13 6.12
N ALA A 110 8.92 -12.46 6.14
CA ALA A 110 9.99 -11.47 6.12
C ALA A 110 9.97 -10.60 4.86
N LEU A 111 9.76 -11.20 3.68
CA LEU A 111 9.64 -10.46 2.42
C LEU A 111 8.46 -9.48 2.43
N MET A 112 7.31 -9.89 2.96
CA MET A 112 6.12 -9.04 3.06
C MET A 112 6.32 -7.91 4.07
N LEU A 113 6.93 -8.17 5.23
CA LEU A 113 7.26 -7.12 6.20
C LEU A 113 8.24 -6.09 5.62
N HIS A 114 9.20 -6.53 4.80
CA HIS A 114 10.06 -5.62 4.06
C HIS A 114 9.25 -4.74 3.09
N GLY A 115 8.32 -5.34 2.33
CA GLY A 115 7.41 -4.60 1.45
C GLY A 115 6.54 -3.58 2.21
N ILE A 116 6.02 -3.94 3.39
CA ILE A 116 5.25 -3.06 4.28
C ILE A 116 6.11 -1.91 4.78
N SER A 117 7.35 -2.19 5.22
CA SER A 117 8.30 -1.16 5.66
C SER A 117 8.66 -0.20 4.53
N LEU A 118 8.86 -0.71 3.32
CA LEU A 118 9.16 0.11 2.14
C LEU A 118 7.96 0.99 1.75
N TRP A 119 6.75 0.41 1.75
CA TRP A 119 5.50 1.16 1.55
C TRP A 119 5.35 2.29 2.55
N ASN A 120 5.49 1.98 3.84
CA ASN A 120 5.36 2.95 4.91
C ASN A 120 6.47 4.01 4.92
N ALA A 121 7.64 3.74 4.32
CA ALA A 121 8.67 4.74 4.10
C ALA A 121 8.36 5.68 2.92
N HIS A 122 7.61 5.21 1.91
CA HIS A 122 7.28 5.98 0.70
C HIS A 122 5.79 5.84 0.30
N PRO A 123 4.86 6.20 1.21
CA PRO A 123 3.44 5.90 1.02
C PRO A 123 2.81 6.62 -0.17
N ILE A 124 3.22 7.86 -0.48
CA ILE A 124 2.67 8.62 -1.61
C ILE A 124 3.26 8.09 -2.92
N ALA A 125 4.59 8.04 -3.05
CA ALA A 125 5.24 7.63 -4.27
C ALA A 125 4.86 6.20 -4.71
N LEU A 126 4.74 5.26 -3.77
CA LEU A 126 4.36 3.88 -4.07
C LEU A 126 2.87 3.71 -4.35
N ALA A 127 1.99 4.50 -3.72
CA ALA A 127 0.57 4.52 -4.07
C ALA A 127 0.37 5.06 -5.50
N ASP A 128 1.02 6.16 -5.84
CA ASP A 128 0.99 6.76 -7.19
C ASP A 128 1.45 5.77 -8.25
N ALA A 129 2.62 5.17 -8.04
CA ALA A 129 3.20 4.23 -8.98
C ALA A 129 2.34 2.97 -9.13
N THR A 130 1.77 2.47 -8.03
CA THR A 130 0.87 1.30 -8.03
C THR A 130 -0.42 1.57 -8.81
N ALA A 131 -0.98 2.77 -8.74
CA ALA A 131 -2.16 3.14 -9.51
C ALA A 131 -1.84 3.30 -11.01
N TRP A 132 -0.81 4.09 -11.34
CA TRP A 132 -0.47 4.39 -12.72
C TRP A 132 0.05 3.18 -13.51
N ILE A 133 0.81 2.27 -12.90
CA ILE A 133 1.26 1.06 -13.59
C ILE A 133 0.08 0.17 -14.01
N GLN A 134 -0.96 0.08 -13.18
CA GLN A 134 -2.16 -0.72 -13.47
C GLN A 134 -2.98 -0.09 -14.59
N VAL A 135 -3.20 1.23 -14.54
CA VAL A 135 -3.82 1.98 -15.64
C VAL A 135 -3.03 1.79 -16.93
N GLY A 136 -1.70 1.92 -16.88
CA GLY A 136 -0.80 1.74 -18.02
C GLY A 136 -0.87 0.33 -18.62
N ILE A 137 -0.79 -0.72 -17.80
CA ILE A 137 -0.95 -2.11 -18.24
C ILE A 137 -2.33 -2.33 -18.85
N GLY A 138 -3.39 -1.83 -18.20
CA GLY A 138 -4.77 -1.95 -18.67
C GLY A 138 -4.98 -1.32 -20.03
N VAL A 139 -4.55 -0.06 -20.21
CA VAL A 139 -4.63 0.64 -21.49
C VAL A 139 -3.78 -0.06 -22.56
N LEU A 140 -2.54 -0.45 -22.25
CA LEU A 140 -1.69 -1.18 -23.20
C LEU A 140 -2.36 -2.47 -23.67
N LEU A 141 -2.94 -3.26 -22.78
CA LEU A 141 -3.67 -4.47 -23.15
C LEU A 141 -4.89 -4.12 -24.01
N LEU A 142 -5.67 -3.10 -23.68
CA LEU A 142 -6.84 -2.70 -24.48
C LEU A 142 -6.48 -2.28 -25.90
N VAL A 143 -5.46 -1.43 -26.03
CA VAL A 143 -5.15 -0.74 -27.30
C VAL A 143 -4.15 -1.47 -28.18
N SER A 144 -3.35 -2.41 -27.66
CA SER A 144 -2.30 -3.09 -28.44
C SER A 144 -2.63 -4.54 -28.80
N ASN A 145 -2.02 -5.04 -29.88
CA ASN A 145 -2.06 -6.45 -30.28
C ASN A 145 -0.66 -6.90 -30.78
N GLY A 146 -0.55 -8.14 -31.24
CA GLY A 146 0.69 -8.66 -31.82
C GLY A 146 1.86 -8.60 -30.83
N GLY A 147 3.00 -8.05 -31.26
CA GLY A 147 4.22 -7.97 -30.44
C GLY A 147 4.07 -7.09 -29.20
N ILE A 148 3.50 -5.89 -29.34
CA ILE A 148 3.34 -4.94 -28.22
C ILE A 148 2.37 -5.52 -27.19
N GLY A 149 1.27 -6.13 -27.64
CA GLY A 149 0.32 -6.80 -26.73
C GLY A 149 0.95 -7.94 -25.93
N ARG A 150 1.95 -8.64 -26.49
CA ARG A 150 2.71 -9.66 -25.74
C ARG A 150 3.63 -9.04 -24.70
N VAL A 151 4.29 -7.93 -25.00
CA VAL A 151 5.11 -7.19 -24.01
C VAL A 151 4.23 -6.69 -22.86
N ALA A 152 3.09 -6.08 -23.18
CA ALA A 152 2.11 -5.65 -22.17
C ALA A 152 1.63 -6.82 -21.29
N ALA A 153 1.40 -7.99 -21.89
CA ALA A 153 1.05 -9.19 -21.17
C ALA A 153 2.18 -9.71 -20.27
N THR A 154 3.44 -9.68 -20.72
CA THR A 154 4.59 -10.04 -19.88
C THR A 154 4.72 -9.08 -18.68
N LEU A 155 4.55 -7.78 -18.90
CA LEU A 155 4.52 -6.79 -17.81
C LEU A 155 3.38 -7.08 -16.83
N SER A 156 2.18 -7.41 -17.35
CA SER A 156 1.04 -7.85 -16.54
C SER A 156 1.37 -9.09 -15.70
N VAL A 157 2.12 -10.07 -16.23
CA VAL A 157 2.53 -11.26 -15.47
C VAL A 157 3.46 -10.90 -14.33
N GLY A 158 4.48 -10.07 -14.59
CA GLY A 158 5.42 -9.64 -13.57
C GLY A 158 4.73 -8.87 -12.45
N TRP A 159 3.90 -7.90 -12.81
CA TRP A 159 3.16 -7.08 -11.85
C TRP A 159 2.12 -7.88 -11.05
N ALA A 160 1.29 -8.68 -11.73
CA ALA A 160 0.31 -9.55 -11.04
C ALA A 160 0.99 -10.57 -10.13
N GLY A 161 2.12 -11.14 -10.56
CA GLY A 161 2.88 -12.10 -9.76
C GLY A 161 3.44 -11.49 -8.49
N MET A 162 3.95 -10.25 -8.57
CA MET A 162 4.42 -9.50 -7.41
C MET A 162 3.28 -9.22 -6.42
N ILE A 163 2.13 -8.73 -6.90
CA ILE A 163 0.96 -8.49 -6.03
C ILE A 163 0.46 -9.82 -5.43
N TRP A 164 0.39 -10.88 -6.23
CA TRP A 164 -0.05 -12.18 -5.75
C TRP A 164 0.84 -12.71 -4.61
N LEU A 165 2.16 -12.60 -4.78
CA LEU A 165 3.13 -13.08 -3.80
C LEU A 165 3.15 -12.21 -2.54
N ILE A 166 3.31 -10.90 -2.70
CA ILE A 166 3.54 -9.95 -1.58
C ILE A 166 2.23 -9.33 -1.10
N GLY A 167 1.40 -8.79 -1.99
CA GLY A 167 0.15 -8.12 -1.63
C GLY A 167 -0.92 -9.07 -1.08
N ASN A 168 -1.01 -10.28 -1.62
CA ASN A 168 -2.05 -11.25 -1.26
C ASN A 168 -1.51 -12.42 -0.40
N GLY A 169 -0.24 -12.39 0.03
CA GLY A 169 0.37 -13.47 0.80
C GLY A 169 0.32 -14.83 0.10
N ALA A 170 0.71 -14.86 -1.19
CA ALA A 170 0.56 -15.99 -2.09
C ALA A 170 -0.90 -16.49 -2.21
N GLY A 171 -1.86 -15.57 -2.24
CA GLY A 171 -3.28 -15.90 -2.36
C GLY A 171 -3.87 -16.61 -1.14
N GLY A 172 -3.19 -16.54 0.01
CA GLY A 172 -3.56 -17.26 1.22
C GLY A 172 -3.41 -18.78 1.11
N ILE A 173 -2.61 -19.34 0.18
CA ILE A 173 -2.47 -20.81 0.05
C ILE A 173 -1.97 -21.50 1.33
N PHE A 174 -1.28 -20.77 2.21
CA PHE A 174 -0.77 -21.27 3.48
C PHE A 174 -1.74 -21.08 4.66
N GLN A 175 -2.85 -20.36 4.44
CA GLN A 175 -3.82 -20.05 5.49
C GLN A 175 -4.81 -21.21 5.69
N THR A 176 -5.30 -21.36 6.92
CA THR A 176 -6.30 -22.39 7.26
C THR A 176 -7.73 -21.96 6.95
N SER A 177 -7.97 -20.69 6.61
CA SER A 177 -9.29 -20.12 6.27
C SER A 177 -9.56 -20.00 4.77
N SER A 178 -8.57 -20.29 3.91
CA SER A 178 -8.61 -20.07 2.46
C SER A 178 -9.76 -20.79 1.76
N ASN A 179 -10.64 -20.03 1.12
CA ASN A 179 -11.79 -20.57 0.43
C ASN A 179 -12.05 -19.75 -0.84
N ILE A 180 -12.54 -20.39 -1.90
CA ILE A 180 -12.83 -19.73 -3.18
C ILE A 180 -13.88 -18.60 -3.02
N LEU A 181 -14.80 -18.76 -2.07
CA LEU A 181 -15.79 -17.74 -1.72
C LEU A 181 -15.17 -16.54 -0.99
N PHE A 182 -14.00 -16.70 -0.38
CA PHE A 182 -13.28 -15.63 0.34
C PHE A 182 -12.06 -15.13 -0.42
N GLY A 183 -12.03 -15.35 -1.73
CA GLY A 183 -11.02 -14.77 -2.59
C GLY A 183 -9.85 -15.68 -2.94
N TRP A 184 -9.81 -16.94 -2.50
CA TRP A 184 -8.73 -17.87 -2.85
C TRP A 184 -8.79 -18.29 -4.34
N PRO A 185 -7.65 -18.40 -5.06
CA PRO A 185 -6.26 -18.17 -4.64
C PRO A 185 -5.77 -16.73 -4.88
N GLY A 186 -6.65 -15.73 -4.84
CA GLY A 186 -6.36 -14.33 -5.13
C GLY A 186 -6.75 -13.95 -6.56
N ALA A 187 -7.24 -12.72 -6.75
CA ALA A 187 -7.60 -12.20 -8.07
C ALA A 187 -6.41 -12.21 -9.04
N THR A 188 -5.28 -11.66 -8.59
CA THR A 188 -4.06 -11.49 -9.39
C THR A 188 -3.45 -12.82 -9.85
N PHE A 189 -3.76 -13.95 -9.20
CA PHE A 189 -3.43 -15.27 -9.71
C PHE A 189 -4.02 -15.52 -11.11
N PHE A 190 -5.30 -15.15 -11.31
CA PHE A 190 -5.94 -15.28 -12.62
C PHE A 190 -5.38 -14.29 -13.65
N TYR A 191 -4.85 -13.15 -13.21
CA TYR A 191 -4.18 -12.18 -14.06
C TYR A 191 -2.83 -12.72 -14.53
N VAL A 192 -2.10 -13.43 -13.68
CA VAL A 192 -0.89 -14.18 -14.09
C VAL A 192 -1.26 -15.22 -15.15
N VAL A 193 -2.29 -16.04 -14.91
CA VAL A 193 -2.72 -17.07 -15.88
C VAL A 193 -3.11 -16.45 -17.23
N ALA A 194 -3.94 -15.40 -17.22
CA ALA A 194 -4.35 -14.69 -18.43
C ALA A 194 -3.16 -14.02 -19.13
N GLY A 195 -2.29 -13.37 -18.37
CA GLY A 195 -1.07 -12.71 -18.86
C GLY A 195 -0.11 -13.69 -19.52
N VAL A 196 0.11 -14.88 -18.94
CA VAL A 196 0.95 -15.92 -19.54
C VAL A 196 0.39 -16.34 -20.89
N TRP A 197 -0.91 -16.61 -20.98
CA TRP A 197 -1.56 -16.94 -22.26
C TRP A 197 -1.41 -15.81 -23.29
N LEU A 198 -1.51 -14.56 -22.86
CA LEU A 198 -1.34 -13.39 -23.72
C LEU A 198 0.13 -13.11 -24.09
N ALA A 199 1.11 -13.51 -23.27
CA ALA A 199 2.53 -13.35 -23.57
C ALA A 199 3.04 -14.40 -24.59
N LEU A 200 2.43 -15.59 -24.59
CA LEU A 200 2.74 -16.65 -25.55
C LEU A 200 2.40 -16.27 -27.00
N THR A 201 3.04 -16.94 -27.96
CA THR A 201 2.75 -16.77 -29.38
C THR A 201 1.32 -17.21 -29.69
N PRO A 202 0.63 -16.57 -30.66
CA PRO A 202 -0.76 -16.89 -30.99
C PRO A 202 -0.93 -18.24 -31.72
N GLU A 203 0.16 -18.93 -32.05
CA GLU A 203 0.18 -20.20 -32.77
C GLU A 203 -0.55 -21.28 -31.94
N ASN A 204 -1.66 -21.80 -32.46
CA ASN A 204 -2.56 -22.74 -31.80
C ASN A 204 -3.22 -22.23 -30.50
N PHE A 205 -3.33 -20.91 -30.33
CA PHE A 205 -3.93 -20.31 -29.13
C PHE A 205 -5.36 -20.80 -28.85
N PRO A 206 -6.36 -20.68 -29.75
CA PRO A 206 -7.76 -20.90 -29.35
C PRO A 206 -8.05 -22.31 -28.82
N GLU A 207 -7.53 -23.35 -29.49
CA GLU A 207 -7.76 -24.74 -29.07
C GLU A 207 -7.02 -25.10 -27.78
N ARG A 208 -5.73 -24.72 -27.67
CA ARG A 208 -4.91 -25.01 -26.48
C ARG A 208 -5.40 -24.21 -25.29
N PHE A 209 -5.67 -22.92 -25.47
CA PHE A 209 -6.22 -22.05 -24.44
C PHE A 209 -7.54 -22.60 -23.90
N SER A 210 -8.49 -22.95 -24.77
CA SER A 210 -9.77 -23.51 -24.33
C SER A 210 -9.57 -24.81 -23.56
N ARG A 211 -8.83 -25.77 -24.11
CA ARG A 211 -8.64 -27.09 -23.49
C ARG A 211 -7.90 -27.02 -22.15
N VAL A 212 -6.77 -26.32 -22.12
CA VAL A 212 -5.89 -26.28 -20.94
C VAL A 212 -6.51 -25.42 -19.85
N THR A 213 -7.04 -24.23 -20.18
CA THR A 213 -7.64 -23.33 -19.18
C THR A 213 -8.88 -23.95 -18.55
N LEU A 214 -9.78 -24.59 -19.32
CA LEU A 214 -10.97 -25.21 -18.73
C LEU A 214 -10.61 -26.41 -17.83
N ARG A 215 -9.59 -27.22 -18.19
CA ARG A 215 -9.09 -28.31 -17.33
C ARG A 215 -8.39 -27.78 -16.09
N PHE A 216 -7.63 -26.70 -16.22
CA PHE A 216 -6.98 -26.03 -15.10
C PHE A 216 -8.01 -25.49 -14.12
N VAL A 217 -9.01 -24.74 -14.61
CA VAL A 217 -10.12 -24.24 -13.77
C VAL A 217 -10.90 -25.41 -13.16
N ALA A 218 -11.16 -26.49 -13.91
CA ALA A 218 -11.80 -27.69 -13.36
C ALA A 218 -11.00 -28.28 -12.18
N ALA A 219 -9.67 -28.42 -12.33
CA ALA A 219 -8.81 -28.91 -11.25
C ALA A 219 -8.80 -27.96 -10.05
N LEU A 220 -8.74 -26.64 -10.29
CA LEU A 220 -8.83 -25.62 -9.24
C LEU A 220 -10.16 -25.72 -8.47
N LEU A 221 -11.29 -25.86 -9.18
CA LEU A 221 -12.60 -26.06 -8.56
C LEU A 221 -12.68 -27.39 -7.81
N GLY A 222 -11.97 -28.43 -8.28
CA GLY A 222 -11.81 -29.69 -7.55
C GLY A 222 -11.06 -29.53 -6.24
N VAL A 223 -10.00 -28.71 -6.21
CA VAL A 223 -9.31 -28.36 -4.96
C VAL A 223 -10.22 -27.52 -4.06
N ALA A 224 -10.91 -26.53 -4.63
CA ALA A 224 -11.88 -25.71 -3.88
C ALA A 224 -13.00 -26.58 -3.27
N LEU A 225 -13.47 -27.60 -3.98
CA LEU A 225 -14.43 -28.59 -3.49
C LEU A 225 -13.88 -29.33 -2.27
N VAL A 226 -12.65 -29.84 -2.34
CA VAL A 226 -12.01 -30.51 -1.20
C VAL A 226 -11.93 -29.56 -0.01
N LEU A 227 -11.49 -28.31 -0.22
CA LEU A 227 -11.43 -27.30 0.84
C LEU A 227 -12.81 -26.98 1.42
N GLN A 228 -13.86 -26.92 0.59
CA GLN A 228 -15.23 -26.63 1.02
C GLN A 228 -15.83 -27.74 1.90
N VAL A 229 -15.44 -29.00 1.66
CA VAL A 229 -15.93 -30.16 2.42
C VAL A 229 -15.31 -30.23 3.82
N LEU A 230 -14.12 -29.69 4.03
CA LEU A 230 -13.41 -29.82 5.31
C LEU A 230 -14.19 -29.20 6.50
N PRO A 231 -14.46 -29.96 7.59
CA PRO A 231 -15.23 -29.47 8.75
C PRO A 231 -14.61 -28.25 9.45
N ASN A 232 -13.29 -28.17 9.45
CA ASN A 232 -12.54 -27.08 10.11
C ASN A 232 -12.73 -25.70 9.45
N ARG A 233 -13.36 -25.64 8.27
CA ARG A 233 -13.65 -24.38 7.55
C ARG A 233 -14.94 -23.69 7.96
N GLN A 234 -15.65 -24.21 8.97
CA GLN A 234 -16.82 -23.58 9.61
C GLN A 234 -18.04 -23.35 8.70
N PHE A 235 -18.12 -24.00 7.53
CA PHE A 235 -19.30 -23.92 6.65
C PHE A 235 -20.45 -24.88 7.05
N TRP A 236 -20.16 -25.90 7.86
CA TRP A 236 -21.13 -26.92 8.25
C TRP A 236 -22.05 -26.50 9.40
N HIS A 237 -21.60 -25.58 10.25
CA HIS A 237 -22.39 -25.10 11.39
C HIS A 237 -23.44 -24.07 10.93
N GLY A 238 -24.59 -24.03 11.59
CA GLY A 238 -25.57 -22.95 11.43
C GLY A 238 -25.26 -21.75 12.33
N GLY A 239 -26.04 -20.69 12.21
CA GLY A 239 -25.96 -19.50 13.05
C GLY A 239 -24.80 -18.55 12.71
N ASN A 240 -24.47 -17.67 13.66
CA ASN A 240 -23.53 -16.56 13.45
C ASN A 240 -22.07 -16.99 13.30
N SER A 241 -21.72 -18.19 13.76
CA SER A 241 -20.39 -18.78 13.62
C SER A 241 -20.15 -19.46 12.26
N ASN A 242 -21.17 -19.52 11.39
CA ASN A 242 -20.99 -20.01 10.03
C ASN A 242 -20.03 -19.09 9.27
N ALA A 243 -19.05 -19.65 8.56
CA ALA A 243 -18.02 -18.88 7.87
C ALA A 243 -18.59 -17.82 6.90
N LEU A 244 -19.63 -18.19 6.14
CA LEU A 244 -20.25 -17.28 5.18
C LEU A 244 -21.09 -16.21 5.88
N THR A 245 -21.74 -16.54 7.00
CA THR A 245 -22.43 -15.56 7.85
C THR A 245 -21.44 -14.57 8.46
N THR A 246 -20.30 -15.03 8.97
CA THR A 246 -19.24 -14.14 9.50
C THR A 246 -18.69 -13.23 8.39
N MET A 247 -18.42 -13.78 7.20
CA MET A 247 -17.93 -13.00 6.06
C MET A 247 -18.92 -11.91 5.64
N THR A 248 -20.20 -12.27 5.45
CA THR A 248 -21.25 -11.32 5.08
C THR A 248 -21.47 -10.25 6.14
N GLN A 249 -21.42 -10.59 7.43
CA GLN A 249 -21.47 -9.61 8.51
C GLN A 249 -20.28 -8.62 8.46
N SER A 250 -19.10 -9.09 8.10
CA SER A 250 -17.95 -8.21 7.88
C SER A 250 -18.16 -7.31 6.66
N MET A 251 -18.65 -7.86 5.54
CA MET A 251 -18.90 -7.10 4.32
C MET A 251 -20.00 -6.05 4.51
N VAL A 252 -21.03 -6.30 5.32
CA VAL A 252 -22.10 -5.34 5.63
C VAL A 252 -21.57 -4.10 6.36
N LYS A 253 -20.48 -4.23 7.13
CA LYS A 253 -19.84 -3.11 7.85
C LYS A 253 -19.03 -2.18 6.93
N THR A 254 -18.67 -2.65 5.75
CA THR A 254 -18.01 -1.81 4.75
C THR A 254 -19.01 -0.79 4.19
N PRO A 255 -18.66 0.51 4.07
CA PRO A 255 -19.52 1.49 3.42
C PRO A 255 -19.95 0.97 2.05
N GLN A 256 -21.25 0.92 1.74
CA GLN A 256 -21.79 0.43 0.47
C GLN A 256 -23.26 0.88 0.29
N PRO A 257 -23.84 0.79 -0.91
CA PRO A 257 -25.26 1.11 -1.12
C PRO A 257 -26.20 0.23 -0.29
N HIS A 258 -27.26 0.81 0.26
CA HIS A 258 -28.22 0.10 1.13
C HIS A 258 -28.82 -1.16 0.49
N TRP A 259 -29.12 -1.13 -0.82
CA TRP A 259 -29.67 -2.28 -1.52
C TRP A 259 -28.69 -3.46 -1.57
N LEU A 260 -27.39 -3.17 -1.69
CA LEU A 260 -26.35 -4.20 -1.71
C LEU A 260 -26.16 -4.78 -0.31
N ALA A 261 -26.07 -3.92 0.71
CA ALA A 261 -26.01 -4.35 2.10
C ALA A 261 -27.21 -5.26 2.48
N TYR A 262 -28.41 -4.95 1.97
CA TYR A 262 -29.59 -5.80 2.14
C TYR A 262 -29.41 -7.18 1.50
N VAL A 263 -28.95 -7.24 0.25
CA VAL A 263 -28.70 -8.52 -0.45
C VAL A 263 -27.66 -9.36 0.29
N VAL A 264 -26.52 -8.76 0.67
CA VAL A 264 -25.45 -9.43 1.43
C VAL A 264 -25.95 -9.94 2.78
N THR A 265 -26.73 -9.12 3.50
CA THR A 265 -27.34 -9.52 4.78
C THR A 265 -28.26 -10.73 4.61
N LYS A 266 -29.14 -10.71 3.59
CA LYS A 266 -30.05 -11.83 3.33
C LYS A 266 -29.30 -13.10 2.93
N PHE A 267 -28.22 -12.96 2.16
CA PHE A 267 -27.34 -14.07 1.81
C PHE A 267 -26.71 -14.71 3.05
N GLY A 268 -26.19 -13.89 3.97
CA GLY A 268 -25.62 -14.33 5.24
C GLY A 268 -26.62 -15.00 6.18
N VAL A 269 -27.84 -14.47 6.27
CA VAL A 269 -28.94 -15.06 7.06
C VAL A 269 -29.35 -16.40 6.48
N LEU A 270 -29.47 -16.51 5.15
CA LEU A 270 -29.83 -17.76 4.48
C LEU A 270 -28.75 -18.84 4.74
N ALA A 271 -27.48 -18.48 4.60
CA ALA A 271 -26.36 -19.37 4.89
C ALA A 271 -26.35 -19.85 6.35
N GLY A 272 -26.57 -18.93 7.30
CA GLY A 272 -26.62 -19.27 8.73
C GLY A 272 -27.85 -20.11 9.11
N THR A 273 -28.99 -19.88 8.46
CA THR A 273 -30.23 -20.62 8.73
C THR A 273 -30.17 -22.05 8.19
N LEU A 274 -29.66 -22.22 6.97
CA LEU A 274 -29.52 -23.54 6.34
C LEU A 274 -28.27 -24.30 6.81
N GLY A 275 -27.26 -23.60 7.35
CA GLY A 275 -26.01 -24.17 7.84
C GLY A 275 -25.36 -25.08 6.79
N GLY A 276 -25.08 -26.33 7.17
CA GLY A 276 -24.55 -27.36 6.27
C GLY A 276 -25.40 -27.60 5.00
N GLY A 277 -26.71 -27.33 5.03
CA GLY A 277 -27.57 -27.40 3.84
C GLY A 277 -27.15 -26.40 2.75
N PHE A 278 -26.76 -25.18 3.14
CA PHE A 278 -26.21 -24.21 2.18
C PHE A 278 -24.83 -24.64 1.69
N ASN A 279 -24.02 -25.25 2.57
CA ASN A 279 -22.73 -25.80 2.20
C ASN A 279 -22.86 -26.88 1.11
N LEU A 280 -23.88 -27.75 1.18
CA LEU A 280 -24.16 -28.75 0.16
C LEU A 280 -24.45 -28.13 -1.21
N ILE A 281 -25.13 -26.97 -1.27
CA ILE A 281 -25.37 -26.24 -2.52
C ILE A 281 -24.04 -25.80 -3.15
N ILE A 282 -23.12 -25.24 -2.33
CA ILE A 282 -21.80 -24.80 -2.79
C ILE A 282 -20.98 -26.01 -3.28
N ILE A 283 -20.94 -27.09 -2.50
CA ILE A 283 -20.26 -28.35 -2.84
C ILE A 283 -20.78 -28.90 -4.16
N PHE A 284 -22.11 -28.94 -4.35
CA PHE A 284 -22.72 -29.43 -5.58
C PHE A 284 -22.37 -28.54 -6.77
N TRP A 285 -22.46 -27.22 -6.61
CA TRP A 285 -22.05 -26.26 -7.64
C TRP A 285 -20.59 -26.45 -8.05
N LEU A 286 -19.67 -26.58 -7.09
CA LEU A 286 -18.24 -26.82 -7.36
C LEU A 286 -18.02 -28.16 -8.07
N ALA A 287 -18.64 -29.24 -7.60
CA ALA A 287 -18.47 -30.58 -8.17
C ALA A 287 -18.99 -30.66 -9.62
N VAL A 288 -20.22 -30.18 -9.86
CA VAL A 288 -20.83 -30.18 -11.20
C VAL A 288 -20.04 -29.28 -12.15
N SER A 289 -19.58 -28.12 -11.66
CA SER A 289 -18.73 -27.21 -12.44
C SER A 289 -17.38 -27.85 -12.80
N ALA A 290 -16.70 -28.48 -11.84
CA ALA A 290 -15.41 -29.13 -12.08
C ALA A 290 -15.52 -30.26 -13.12
N VAL A 291 -16.47 -31.17 -12.95
CA VAL A 291 -16.69 -32.28 -13.90
C VAL A 291 -17.15 -31.76 -15.27
N GLY A 292 -18.09 -30.82 -15.28
CA GLY A 292 -18.62 -30.22 -16.50
C GLY A 292 -17.54 -29.50 -17.31
N LEU A 293 -16.69 -28.70 -16.67
CA LEU A 293 -15.57 -28.01 -17.31
C LEU A 293 -14.52 -29.00 -17.84
N TRP A 294 -14.22 -30.07 -17.10
CA TRP A 294 -13.26 -31.09 -17.55
C TRP A 294 -13.70 -31.76 -18.87
N LEU A 295 -15.01 -32.04 -18.99
CA LEU A 295 -15.61 -32.67 -20.16
C LEU A 295 -15.95 -31.68 -21.30
N SER A 296 -16.03 -30.38 -20.99
CA SER A 296 -16.45 -29.34 -21.92
C SER A 296 -15.63 -29.28 -23.22
N PRO A 297 -14.28 -29.36 -23.21
CA PRO A 297 -13.49 -29.41 -24.45
C PRO A 297 -13.76 -30.63 -25.33
N ILE A 298 -14.13 -31.77 -24.73
CA ILE A 298 -14.39 -33.03 -25.45
C ILE A 298 -15.80 -33.02 -26.04
N ARG A 299 -16.79 -32.66 -25.21
CA ARG A 299 -18.21 -32.70 -25.57
C ARG A 299 -18.73 -31.39 -26.20
N GLN A 300 -17.88 -30.37 -26.30
CA GLN A 300 -18.23 -29.02 -26.78
C GLN A 300 -19.37 -28.36 -25.97
N TRP A 301 -19.46 -28.68 -24.68
CA TRP A 301 -20.51 -28.17 -23.81
C TRP A 301 -20.33 -26.71 -23.43
N ARG A 302 -21.45 -25.97 -23.41
CA ARG A 302 -21.50 -24.54 -23.05
C ARG A 302 -21.98 -24.30 -21.63
N TRP A 303 -22.88 -25.16 -21.14
CA TRP A 303 -23.53 -24.99 -19.85
C TRP A 303 -22.54 -24.94 -18.66
N PRO A 304 -21.41 -25.69 -18.62
CA PRO A 304 -20.50 -25.62 -17.47
C PRO A 304 -19.80 -24.26 -17.34
N VAL A 305 -19.46 -23.66 -18.49
CA VAL A 305 -18.87 -22.32 -18.55
C VAL A 305 -19.84 -21.28 -17.97
N TRP A 306 -21.11 -21.35 -18.36
CA TRP A 306 -22.14 -20.46 -17.84
C TRP A 306 -22.47 -20.72 -16.38
N LEU A 307 -22.45 -21.97 -15.93
CA LEU A 307 -22.68 -22.34 -14.52
C LEU A 307 -21.60 -21.76 -13.60
N VAL A 308 -20.34 -21.80 -14.04
CA VAL A 308 -19.23 -21.18 -13.30
C VAL A 308 -19.36 -19.67 -13.31
N ALA A 309 -19.64 -19.06 -14.45
CA ALA A 309 -19.76 -17.61 -14.56
C ALA A 309 -20.94 -17.06 -13.74
N SER A 310 -22.12 -17.71 -13.80
CA SER A 310 -23.29 -17.28 -13.03
C SER A 310 -23.10 -17.50 -11.54
N GLY A 311 -22.57 -18.66 -11.13
CA GLY A 311 -22.26 -18.94 -9.73
C GLY A 311 -21.23 -17.96 -9.17
N ALA A 312 -20.16 -17.69 -9.92
CA ALA A 312 -19.14 -16.71 -9.53
C ALA A 312 -19.74 -15.32 -9.32
N ILE A 313 -20.62 -14.84 -10.20
CA ILE A 313 -21.30 -13.54 -10.02
C ILE A 313 -22.21 -13.56 -8.79
N VAL A 314 -23.01 -14.60 -8.58
CA VAL A 314 -23.91 -14.73 -7.42
C VAL A 314 -23.12 -14.70 -6.11
N PHE A 315 -22.06 -15.50 -6.01
CA PHE A 315 -21.23 -15.54 -4.81
C PHE A 315 -20.35 -14.31 -4.65
N TRP A 316 -19.98 -13.65 -5.75
CA TRP A 316 -19.26 -12.38 -5.69
C TRP A 316 -20.13 -11.29 -5.07
N VAL A 317 -21.36 -11.08 -5.58
CA VAL A 317 -22.33 -10.13 -4.99
C VAL A 317 -22.66 -10.52 -3.55
N GLY A 318 -22.83 -11.83 -3.28
CA GLY A 318 -23.24 -12.33 -1.97
C GLY A 318 -22.15 -12.36 -0.91
N ALA A 319 -20.87 -12.43 -1.28
CA ALA A 319 -19.78 -12.74 -0.35
C ALA A 319 -18.47 -11.95 -0.54
N GLN A 320 -18.23 -11.27 -1.67
CA GLN A 320 -16.95 -10.58 -1.96
C GLN A 320 -17.08 -9.08 -2.28
N ASP A 321 -18.20 -8.63 -2.86
CA ASP A 321 -18.37 -7.32 -3.51
C ASP A 321 -18.29 -6.10 -2.57
N GLY A 322 -18.61 -6.25 -1.28
CA GLY A 322 -18.69 -5.12 -0.34
C GLY A 322 -17.39 -4.32 -0.20
N ALA A 323 -16.23 -4.90 -0.52
CA ALA A 323 -14.93 -4.24 -0.37
C ALA A 323 -14.73 -3.04 -1.32
N ILE A 324 -15.32 -3.02 -2.53
CA ILE A 324 -15.07 -2.00 -3.57
C ILE A 324 -15.37 -0.58 -3.08
N PHE A 325 -16.32 -0.46 -2.16
CA PHE A 325 -16.76 0.80 -1.59
C PHE A 325 -16.04 1.17 -0.28
N GLY A 326 -15.13 0.31 0.21
CA GLY A 326 -14.46 0.43 1.51
C GLY A 326 -13.25 1.37 1.58
N GLY A 327 -12.85 1.97 0.45
CA GLY A 327 -11.73 2.91 0.40
C GLY A 327 -10.33 2.30 0.32
N LEU A 328 -10.22 0.96 0.42
CA LEU A 328 -8.98 0.19 0.25
C LEU A 328 -9.09 -0.95 -0.77
N ALA A 329 -10.09 -0.91 -1.65
CA ALA A 329 -10.25 -1.96 -2.65
C ALA A 329 -9.20 -1.81 -3.75
N THR A 330 -8.52 -2.91 -4.05
CA THR A 330 -7.49 -2.96 -5.07
C THR A 330 -7.95 -3.61 -6.36
N ASP A 331 -8.97 -4.46 -6.29
CA ASP A 331 -9.46 -5.27 -7.41
C ASP A 331 -10.89 -5.80 -7.20
N LEU A 332 -11.42 -6.47 -8.22
CA LEU A 332 -12.76 -7.10 -8.23
C LEU A 332 -12.81 -8.45 -7.47
N ASN A 333 -11.82 -8.78 -6.66
CA ASN A 333 -11.67 -10.09 -6.01
C ASN A 333 -11.61 -11.25 -7.04
N SER A 334 -11.49 -12.49 -6.58
CA SER A 334 -11.07 -13.63 -7.40
C SER A 334 -12.16 -14.23 -8.29
N LEU A 335 -13.44 -14.10 -7.92
CA LEU A 335 -14.55 -14.75 -8.64
C LEU A 335 -14.83 -14.09 -10.00
N VAL A 336 -14.67 -12.77 -10.13
CA VAL A 336 -14.91 -12.08 -11.41
C VAL A 336 -13.84 -12.45 -12.45
N PRO A 337 -12.52 -12.37 -12.17
CA PRO A 337 -11.48 -12.85 -13.07
C PRO A 337 -11.61 -14.33 -13.42
N LEU A 338 -12.01 -15.18 -12.47
CA LEU A 338 -12.32 -16.59 -12.71
C LEU A 338 -13.44 -16.76 -13.74
N ALA A 339 -14.55 -16.04 -13.57
CA ALA A 339 -15.68 -16.07 -14.49
C ALA A 339 -15.27 -15.61 -15.89
N VAL A 340 -14.57 -14.47 -15.98
CA VAL A 340 -14.08 -13.89 -17.23
C VAL A 340 -13.13 -14.85 -17.94
N LEU A 341 -12.17 -15.44 -17.23
CA LEU A 341 -11.21 -16.40 -17.79
C LEU A 341 -11.94 -17.63 -18.36
N THR A 342 -12.91 -18.16 -17.62
CA THR A 342 -13.71 -19.32 -18.04
C THR A 342 -14.57 -19.00 -19.27
N LEU A 343 -15.20 -17.82 -19.32
CA LEU A 343 -15.98 -17.35 -20.47
C LEU A 343 -15.12 -17.20 -21.72
N CYS A 344 -13.92 -16.61 -21.59
CA CYS A 344 -12.99 -16.46 -22.70
C CYS A 344 -12.48 -17.82 -23.21
N ALA A 345 -12.36 -18.81 -22.33
CA ALA A 345 -11.92 -20.17 -22.66
C ALA A 345 -13.04 -21.06 -23.24
N SER A 346 -14.26 -20.53 -23.43
CA SER A 346 -15.41 -21.29 -23.95
C SER A 346 -15.10 -22.02 -25.27
N PRO A 347 -15.46 -23.31 -25.43
CA PRO A 347 -15.21 -24.05 -26.68
C PRO A 347 -15.89 -23.41 -27.89
N THR A 348 -16.98 -22.66 -27.68
CA THR A 348 -17.67 -21.96 -28.77
C THR A 348 -16.86 -20.84 -29.39
N LEU A 349 -15.92 -20.24 -28.66
CA LEU A 349 -15.08 -19.17 -29.18
C LEU A 349 -13.95 -19.70 -30.07
N VAL A 350 -13.60 -20.99 -29.94
CA VAL A 350 -12.53 -21.64 -30.71
C VAL A 350 -12.81 -21.58 -32.21
N ARG A 351 -14.07 -21.79 -32.61
CA ARG A 351 -14.48 -21.85 -34.02
C ARG A 351 -14.94 -20.51 -34.59
N ARG A 352 -14.97 -19.44 -33.77
CA ARG A 352 -15.43 -18.14 -34.26
C ARG A 352 -14.33 -17.41 -35.02
N PRO A 353 -14.65 -16.77 -36.16
CA PRO A 353 -13.67 -15.98 -36.89
C PRO A 353 -13.20 -14.78 -36.06
N ALA A 354 -12.04 -14.22 -36.42
CA ALA A 354 -11.52 -12.99 -35.85
C ALA A 354 -12.56 -11.84 -35.90
N LEU A 355 -12.41 -10.85 -35.03
CA LEU A 355 -13.33 -9.71 -34.99
C LEU A 355 -13.10 -8.81 -36.20
N VAL A 356 -14.20 -8.41 -36.85
CA VAL A 356 -14.16 -7.45 -37.96
C VAL A 356 -13.89 -6.05 -37.40
N ARG A 357 -12.87 -5.38 -37.93
CA ARG A 357 -12.50 -4.03 -37.53
C ARG A 357 -13.22 -3.03 -38.43
N ARG A 358 -14.09 -2.20 -37.82
CA ARG A 358 -14.93 -1.24 -38.55
C ARG A 358 -14.25 0.11 -38.82
N LEU A 359 -13.25 0.46 -38.03
CA LEU A 359 -12.52 1.72 -38.17
C LEU A 359 -11.38 1.62 -39.19
N PRO A 360 -11.09 2.70 -39.95
CA PRO A 360 -9.94 2.78 -40.86
C PRO A 360 -8.63 2.40 -40.18
N ALA A 361 -7.70 1.83 -40.93
CA ALA A 361 -6.44 1.33 -40.38
C ALA A 361 -5.58 2.48 -39.82
N GLU A 362 -5.58 3.61 -40.50
CA GLU A 362 -4.86 4.84 -40.17
C GLU A 362 -5.35 5.40 -38.84
N LEU A 363 -6.67 5.52 -38.67
CA LEU A 363 -7.28 6.00 -37.43
C LEU A 363 -6.94 5.08 -36.25
N ARG A 364 -7.03 3.75 -36.45
CA ARG A 364 -6.68 2.78 -35.41
C ARG A 364 -5.19 2.81 -35.05
N SER A 365 -4.32 2.99 -36.03
CA SER A 365 -2.87 3.01 -35.85
C SER A 365 -2.44 4.28 -35.13
N SER A 366 -2.91 5.44 -35.56
CA SER A 366 -2.58 6.74 -34.97
C SER A 366 -3.14 6.88 -33.55
N THR A 367 -4.45 6.66 -33.35
CA THR A 367 -5.05 6.76 -32.01
C THR A 367 -4.48 5.70 -31.07
N GLY A 368 -4.28 4.47 -31.56
CA GLY A 368 -3.66 3.40 -30.78
C GLY A 368 -2.23 3.74 -30.36
N SER A 369 -1.44 4.36 -31.23
CA SER A 369 -0.08 4.80 -30.91
C SER A 369 -0.06 5.89 -29.84
N VAL A 370 -0.97 6.87 -29.91
CA VAL A 370 -1.10 7.92 -28.89
C VAL A 370 -1.41 7.31 -27.52
N LEU A 371 -2.45 6.49 -27.44
CA LEU A 371 -2.83 5.83 -26.19
C LEU A 371 -1.72 4.91 -25.67
N SER A 372 -1.04 4.19 -26.57
CA SER A 372 0.10 3.34 -26.21
C SER A 372 1.28 4.14 -25.67
N SER A 373 1.56 5.34 -26.19
CA SER A 373 2.63 6.20 -25.67
C SER A 373 2.34 6.71 -24.27
N PHE A 374 1.11 7.15 -24.00
CA PHE A 374 0.68 7.53 -22.65
C PHE A 374 0.75 6.34 -21.68
N ALA A 375 0.22 5.19 -22.07
CA ALA A 375 0.22 3.99 -21.25
C ALA A 375 1.65 3.48 -20.97
N THR A 376 2.55 3.60 -21.96
CA THR A 376 3.99 3.33 -21.76
C THR A 376 4.61 4.34 -20.81
N GLY A 377 4.26 5.62 -20.93
CA GLY A 377 4.69 6.67 -20.00
C GLY A 377 4.28 6.39 -18.56
N MET A 378 3.05 5.94 -18.34
CA MET A 378 2.55 5.52 -17.02
C MET A 378 3.36 4.35 -16.43
N VAL A 379 3.63 3.32 -17.23
CA VAL A 379 4.45 2.17 -16.80
C VAL A 379 5.89 2.59 -16.49
N ILE A 380 6.54 3.35 -17.38
CA ILE A 380 7.93 3.80 -17.19
C ILE A 380 8.05 4.69 -15.95
N PHE A 381 7.17 5.68 -15.81
CA PHE A 381 7.13 6.55 -14.63
C PHE A 381 7.02 5.72 -13.35
N SER A 382 6.08 4.77 -13.31
CA SER A 382 5.84 3.95 -12.14
C SER A 382 7.04 3.08 -11.79
N LEU A 383 7.65 2.40 -12.78
CA LEU A 383 8.85 1.59 -12.56
C LEU A 383 10.03 2.42 -12.05
N ILE A 384 10.24 3.62 -12.61
CA ILE A 384 11.30 4.52 -12.17
C ILE A 384 11.01 5.02 -10.75
N SER A 385 9.78 5.47 -10.47
CA SER A 385 9.37 5.98 -9.16
C SER A 385 9.57 4.93 -8.06
N MET A 386 9.13 3.69 -8.27
CA MET A 386 9.32 2.59 -7.31
C MET A 386 10.81 2.24 -7.13
N SER A 387 11.57 2.24 -8.22
CA SER A 387 13.01 1.96 -8.17
C SER A 387 13.76 3.03 -7.36
N LEU A 388 13.44 4.32 -7.58
CA LEU A 388 14.03 5.42 -6.84
C LEU A 388 13.63 5.38 -5.35
N SER A 389 12.37 5.05 -5.05
CA SER A 389 11.87 4.91 -3.68
C SER A 389 12.66 3.87 -2.88
N THR A 390 13.17 2.81 -3.52
CA THR A 390 13.98 1.78 -2.85
C THR A 390 15.30 2.33 -2.30
N PHE A 391 15.83 3.42 -2.87
CA PHE A 391 17.11 4.01 -2.48
C PHE A 391 16.99 5.42 -1.88
N ALA A 392 15.79 6.02 -1.93
CA ALA A 392 15.53 7.35 -1.41
C ALA A 392 15.32 7.35 0.10
N SER A 393 15.60 8.48 0.74
CA SER A 393 15.21 8.76 2.12
C SER A 393 13.69 8.72 2.27
N ALA A 394 13.19 8.19 3.39
CA ALA A 394 11.76 8.09 3.66
C ALA A 394 11.05 9.45 3.51
N GLU A 395 9.80 9.42 3.04
CA GLU A 395 8.90 10.57 3.05
C GLU A 395 8.55 10.98 4.49
N ASN A 396 8.22 12.25 4.72
CA ASN A 396 7.69 12.76 5.99
C ASN A 396 6.18 12.49 6.17
N THR A 397 5.55 11.72 5.28
CA THR A 397 4.10 11.51 5.23
C THR A 397 3.53 10.88 6.51
N LEU A 398 4.19 9.86 7.08
CA LEU A 398 3.73 9.24 8.32
C LEU A 398 3.81 10.19 9.50
N TYR A 399 4.93 10.94 9.59
CA TYR A 399 5.09 11.96 10.60
C TYR A 399 3.97 13.01 10.50
N LEU A 400 3.71 13.56 9.31
CA LEU A 400 2.64 14.55 9.10
C LEU A 400 1.25 13.99 9.38
N ALA A 401 1.02 12.69 9.11
CA ALA A 401 -0.24 12.04 9.42
C ALA A 401 -0.52 11.95 10.93
N GLN A 402 0.52 11.62 11.71
CA GLN A 402 0.45 11.45 13.17
C GLN A 402 0.47 12.78 13.92
N ASN A 403 1.42 13.65 13.57
CA ASN A 403 1.77 14.83 14.34
C ASN A 403 1.19 16.13 13.76
N GLY A 404 0.78 16.12 12.49
CA GLY A 404 0.47 17.33 11.76
C GLY A 404 1.73 18.12 11.38
N PRO A 405 1.57 19.30 10.75
CA PRO A 405 2.70 20.12 10.32
C PRO A 405 3.32 20.88 11.51
N ALA A 406 4.62 21.13 11.45
CA ALA A 406 5.28 22.04 12.37
C ALA A 406 4.76 23.48 12.21
N SER A 407 4.75 24.22 13.31
CA SER A 407 4.34 25.63 13.33
C SER A 407 5.53 26.54 13.10
N ALA A 408 5.49 27.31 12.00
CA ALA A 408 6.46 28.37 11.75
C ALA A 408 6.22 29.52 12.72
N VAL A 409 7.26 29.91 13.47
CA VAL A 409 7.20 31.03 14.42
C VAL A 409 8.44 31.91 14.25
N ASN A 410 8.38 33.12 14.81
CA ASN A 410 9.55 33.98 14.91
C ASN A 410 9.46 34.71 16.24
N THR A 411 9.88 34.04 17.31
CA THR A 411 9.87 34.55 18.68
C THR A 411 11.24 34.37 19.31
N SER A 412 11.60 35.18 20.29
CA SER A 412 12.84 34.99 21.03
C SER A 412 12.78 33.70 21.82
N ALA A 413 13.81 32.86 21.72
CA ALA A 413 13.95 31.67 22.54
C ALA A 413 14.17 32.08 24.00
N PRO A 414 13.45 31.47 24.97
CA PRO A 414 13.73 31.72 26.38
C PRO A 414 15.15 31.28 26.73
N SER A 415 15.90 32.16 27.39
CA SER A 415 17.25 31.81 27.85
C SER A 415 17.20 30.88 29.06
N PHE A 416 18.18 29.98 29.14
CA PHE A 416 18.44 29.20 30.33
C PHE A 416 19.93 28.89 30.46
N THR A 417 20.34 28.51 31.66
CA THR A 417 21.66 27.97 31.95
C THR A 417 21.48 26.81 32.91
N LEU A 418 21.95 25.64 32.51
CA LEU A 418 21.79 24.36 33.19
C LEU A 418 23.13 23.62 33.22
N THR A 419 23.17 22.42 33.78
CA THR A 419 24.37 21.58 33.83
C THR A 419 24.23 20.43 32.85
N ASP A 420 25.22 20.22 31.98
CA ASP A 420 25.25 19.13 31.01
C ASP A 420 25.64 17.78 31.63
N GLN A 421 25.65 16.72 30.81
CA GLN A 421 26.03 15.38 31.24
C GLN A 421 27.50 15.27 31.72
N HIS A 422 28.38 16.21 31.38
CA HIS A 422 29.78 16.22 31.80
C HIS A 422 29.99 17.01 33.11
N GLY A 423 28.95 17.67 33.62
CA GLY A 423 29.05 18.55 34.78
C GLY A 423 29.49 19.97 34.42
N ALA A 424 29.54 20.30 33.13
CA ALA A 424 29.82 21.65 32.66
C ALA A 424 28.53 22.49 32.62
N SER A 425 28.67 23.81 32.75
CA SER A 425 27.56 24.74 32.54
C SER A 425 27.24 24.80 31.04
N TYR A 426 25.97 24.63 30.67
CA TYR A 426 25.46 24.83 29.32
C TYR A 426 24.47 25.99 29.30
N SER A 427 24.67 26.95 28.40
CA SER A 427 23.75 28.08 28.19
C SER A 427 23.17 28.03 26.78
N LEU A 428 21.85 28.15 26.67
CA LEU A 428 21.19 28.12 25.36
C LEU A 428 21.75 29.21 24.44
N GLY A 429 22.33 28.81 23.31
CA GLY A 429 22.93 29.72 22.33
C GLY A 429 24.40 30.09 22.60
N GLU A 430 25.10 29.39 23.51
CA GLU A 430 26.52 29.67 23.77
C GLU A 430 27.43 29.36 22.56
N HIS A 431 27.07 28.41 21.71
CA HIS A 431 27.79 28.11 20.49
C HIS A 431 27.39 29.09 19.37
N LEU A 432 28.19 30.14 19.22
CA LEU A 432 27.96 31.18 18.20
C LEU A 432 27.87 30.60 16.79
N GLY A 433 26.77 30.93 16.10
CA GLY A 433 26.54 30.48 14.72
C GLY A 433 25.90 29.10 14.61
N TYR A 434 25.51 28.47 15.73
CA TYR A 434 24.86 27.17 15.76
C TYR A 434 23.34 27.29 15.75
N TYR A 435 22.69 26.40 15.03
CA TYR A 435 21.28 26.09 15.23
C TYR A 435 21.17 25.16 16.45
N THR A 436 20.05 25.23 17.17
CA THR A 436 19.78 24.34 18.30
C THR A 436 18.46 23.62 18.07
N LEU A 437 18.47 22.29 18.12
CA LEU A 437 17.27 21.45 18.21
C LEU A 437 17.05 21.12 19.69
N VAL A 438 16.03 21.71 20.31
CA VAL A 438 15.71 21.53 21.74
C VAL A 438 14.52 20.60 21.90
N THR A 439 14.59 19.65 22.84
CA THR A 439 13.45 18.85 23.30
C THR A 439 13.49 18.64 24.82
N PHE A 440 12.47 17.97 25.36
CA PHE A 440 12.27 17.75 26.79
C PHE A 440 12.12 16.25 27.03
N LEU A 441 13.06 15.66 27.76
CA LEU A 441 13.12 14.21 27.97
C LEU A 441 13.08 13.88 29.45
N ASP A 442 12.29 12.88 29.80
CA ASP A 442 12.36 12.22 31.09
C ASP A 442 13.56 11.23 31.12
N PRO A 443 14.57 11.45 31.99
CA PRO A 443 15.76 10.58 32.07
C PRO A 443 15.49 9.13 32.46
N VAL A 444 14.29 8.79 32.94
CA VAL A 444 13.89 7.41 33.29
C VAL A 444 12.78 6.85 32.40
N CYS A 445 12.39 7.59 31.35
CA CYS A 445 11.39 7.12 30.40
C CYS A 445 11.92 5.99 29.52
N TYR A 446 11.07 4.99 29.29
CA TYR A 446 11.37 3.80 28.48
C TYR A 446 10.41 3.63 27.30
N THR A 447 9.55 4.62 27.03
CA THR A 447 8.63 4.65 25.88
C THR A 447 9.10 5.65 24.83
N ASP A 448 8.71 6.91 24.95
CA ASP A 448 8.77 7.90 23.86
C ASP A 448 10.12 8.64 23.84
N CYS A 449 10.65 9.00 25.03
CA CYS A 449 11.92 9.73 25.14
C CYS A 449 13.11 9.02 24.46
N PRO A 450 13.28 7.68 24.56
CA PRO A 450 14.30 6.97 23.79
C PRO A 450 14.17 7.14 22.27
N LEU A 451 12.95 7.19 21.74
CA LEU A 451 12.70 7.36 20.31
C LEU A 451 13.07 8.78 19.86
N LEU A 452 12.63 9.80 20.61
CA LEU A 452 12.97 11.21 20.35
C LEU A 452 14.49 11.44 20.36
N ALA A 453 15.17 10.91 21.37
CA ALA A 453 16.63 11.02 21.46
C ALA A 453 17.33 10.30 20.28
N GLY A 454 16.79 9.14 19.87
CA GLY A 454 17.24 8.41 18.69
C GLY A 454 17.08 9.20 17.39
N GLN A 455 15.96 9.92 17.22
CA GLN A 455 15.75 10.82 16.08
C GLN A 455 16.77 11.96 16.07
N MET A 456 17.01 12.61 17.21
CA MET A 456 18.03 13.67 17.33
C MET A 456 19.42 13.16 16.92
N LYS A 457 19.82 11.97 17.41
CA LYS A 457 21.09 11.34 17.02
C LYS A 457 21.17 11.11 15.50
N GLN A 458 20.10 10.64 14.87
CA GLN A 458 20.04 10.44 13.42
C GLN A 458 20.10 11.75 12.64
N VAL A 459 19.43 12.81 13.10
CA VAL A 459 19.50 14.15 12.51
C VAL A 459 20.94 14.68 12.57
N GLY A 460 21.60 14.59 13.72
CA GLY A 460 23.01 15.01 13.86
C GLY A 460 23.94 14.24 12.93
N ALA A 461 23.72 12.93 12.77
CA ALA A 461 24.47 12.11 11.83
C ALA A 461 24.26 12.51 10.37
N ALA A 462 23.04 12.91 9.98
CA ALA A 462 22.69 13.30 8.62
C ALA A 462 23.37 14.60 8.15
N PHE A 463 23.47 15.60 9.02
CA PHE A 463 24.24 16.83 8.72
C PHE A 463 25.76 16.65 8.90
N GLY A 464 26.17 15.57 9.57
CA GLY A 464 27.56 15.20 9.76
C GLY A 464 28.30 16.04 10.82
N PRO A 465 29.56 15.69 11.11
CA PRO A 465 30.27 16.20 12.28
C PRO A 465 30.69 17.67 12.17
N ARG A 466 30.55 18.32 11.02
CA ARG A 466 30.89 19.74 10.83
C ARG A 466 29.68 20.66 10.92
N ALA A 467 28.48 20.10 11.04
CA ALA A 467 27.26 20.86 11.20
C ALA A 467 27.35 21.75 12.45
N LYS A 468 26.97 23.02 12.29
CA LYS A 468 26.79 23.92 13.41
C LYS A 468 25.41 23.69 14.02
N LEU A 469 25.24 22.52 14.62
CA LEU A 469 24.00 22.06 15.22
C LEU A 469 24.28 21.56 16.63
N ASP A 470 23.54 22.11 17.59
CA ASP A 470 23.41 21.59 18.95
C ASP A 470 22.13 20.78 19.07
N LEU A 471 22.25 19.59 19.67
CA LEU A 471 21.14 18.71 20.00
C LEU A 471 20.95 18.77 21.52
N VAL A 472 19.90 19.44 21.99
CA VAL A 472 19.71 19.70 23.42
C VAL A 472 18.46 19.00 23.94
N ALA A 473 18.62 18.15 24.93
CA ALA A 473 17.53 17.59 25.71
C ALA A 473 17.53 18.22 27.11
N VAL A 474 16.38 18.76 27.54
CA VAL A 474 16.20 19.29 28.90
C VAL A 474 15.50 18.23 29.75
N ALA A 475 16.06 17.91 30.92
CA ALA A 475 15.45 16.97 31.87
C ALA A 475 14.03 17.43 32.24
N ALA A 476 13.07 16.53 32.08
CA ALA A 476 11.64 16.83 32.21
C ALA A 476 10.93 15.92 33.22
N ASN A 477 11.62 15.52 34.31
CA ASN A 477 11.03 14.73 35.39
C ASN A 477 11.35 15.38 36.74
N PRO A 478 10.34 15.77 37.56
CA PRO A 478 10.57 16.49 38.81
C PRO A 478 11.08 15.61 39.96
N ARG A 479 11.28 14.32 39.72
CA ARG A 479 11.79 13.33 40.70
C ARG A 479 13.09 12.68 40.26
N HIS A 480 13.51 12.91 39.02
CA HIS A 480 14.66 12.28 38.37
C HIS A 480 15.48 13.34 37.60
N GLU A 481 15.87 14.39 38.30
CA GLU A 481 16.60 15.54 37.79
C GLU A 481 18.12 15.43 37.98
N THR A 482 18.66 14.29 38.44
CA THR A 482 20.09 14.23 38.78
C THR A 482 20.97 14.02 37.54
N MET A 483 22.23 14.45 37.62
CA MET A 483 23.22 14.12 36.57
C MET A 483 23.41 12.61 36.40
N ALA A 484 23.20 11.82 37.46
CA ALA A 484 23.29 10.36 37.39
C ALA A 484 22.17 9.77 36.53
N ASP A 485 20.95 10.28 36.66
CA ASP A 485 19.81 9.85 35.83
C ASP A 485 20.08 10.15 34.35
N VAL A 486 20.50 11.38 34.05
CA VAL A 486 20.86 11.82 32.69
C VAL A 486 21.98 10.98 32.07
N ARG A 487 23.08 10.73 32.81
CA ARG A 487 24.20 9.89 32.33
C ARG A 487 23.75 8.46 32.06
N THR A 488 22.88 7.92 32.91
CA THR A 488 22.32 6.57 32.75
C THR A 488 21.50 6.47 31.47
N PHE A 489 20.66 7.46 31.19
CA PHE A 489 19.89 7.53 29.94
C PHE A 489 20.81 7.58 28.70
N ILE A 490 21.80 8.46 28.72
CA ILE A 490 22.78 8.60 27.62
C ILE A 490 23.50 7.28 27.34
N ALA A 491 23.97 6.60 28.40
CA ALA A 491 24.68 5.33 28.26
C ALA A 491 23.77 4.22 27.73
N LYS A 492 22.53 4.13 28.23
CA LYS A 492 21.55 3.11 27.84
C LYS A 492 21.12 3.23 26.37
N HIS A 493 21.04 4.46 25.86
CA HIS A 493 20.55 4.75 24.51
C HIS A 493 21.67 5.12 23.52
N ASP A 494 22.93 4.90 23.91
CA ASP A 494 24.12 5.15 23.08
C ASP A 494 24.17 6.60 22.53
N LEU A 495 23.76 7.58 23.33
CA LEU A 495 23.73 8.99 22.90
C LEU A 495 25.10 9.66 23.02
N GLY A 496 26.04 9.05 23.75
CA GLY A 496 27.40 9.60 23.92
C GLY A 496 28.21 9.65 22.62
N SER A 497 27.81 8.91 21.59
CA SER A 497 28.42 8.98 20.26
C SER A 497 27.90 10.14 19.41
N ALA A 498 26.80 10.80 19.82
CA ALA A 498 26.22 11.92 19.10
C ALA A 498 27.03 13.19 19.38
N LYS A 499 27.56 13.82 18.33
CA LYS A 499 28.32 15.06 18.46
C LYS A 499 27.39 16.22 18.84
N ASN A 500 27.86 17.09 19.74
CA ASN A 500 27.11 18.25 20.23
C ASN A 500 25.74 17.88 20.81
N PHE A 501 25.64 16.69 21.42
CA PHE A 501 24.47 16.29 22.17
C PHE A 501 24.65 16.70 23.63
N TYR A 502 23.73 17.51 24.13
CA TYR A 502 23.71 18.02 25.50
C TYR A 502 22.41 17.60 26.16
N PHE A 503 22.50 16.70 27.14
CA PHE A 503 21.37 16.42 28.01
C PHE A 503 21.58 17.21 29.30
N VAL A 504 20.81 18.27 29.47
CA VAL A 504 21.00 19.26 30.52
C VAL A 504 19.98 19.09 31.65
N THR A 505 20.44 19.32 32.87
CA THR A 505 19.64 19.22 34.09
C THR A 505 19.99 20.30 35.12
N GLY A 506 19.26 20.38 36.22
CA GLY A 506 19.48 21.34 37.31
C GLY A 506 18.55 21.09 38.50
N THR A 507 18.44 22.06 39.41
CA THR A 507 17.47 21.98 40.50
C THR A 507 16.05 22.03 39.95
N LEU A 508 15.11 21.36 40.62
CA LEU A 508 13.69 21.38 40.24
C LEU A 508 13.15 22.81 40.04
N ALA A 509 13.52 23.76 40.90
CA ALA A 509 13.09 25.15 40.78
C ALA A 509 13.59 25.81 39.48
N HIS A 510 14.81 25.50 39.04
CA HIS A 510 15.35 25.99 37.77
C HIS A 510 14.68 25.29 36.58
N LEU A 511 14.55 23.96 36.62
CA LEU A 511 13.90 23.20 35.56
C LEU A 511 12.44 23.61 35.37
N ALA A 512 11.67 23.76 36.44
CA ALA A 512 10.29 24.23 36.39
C ALA A 512 10.15 25.61 35.74
N LYS A 513 11.12 26.52 35.96
CA LYS A 513 11.16 27.83 35.29
C LYS A 513 11.45 27.68 33.78
N VAL A 514 12.36 26.78 33.39
CA VAL A 514 12.64 26.50 31.97
C VAL A 514 11.42 25.89 31.29
N TRP A 515 10.79 24.87 31.91
CA TRP A 515 9.57 24.25 31.40
C TRP A 515 8.46 25.29 31.20
N GLY A 516 8.19 26.12 32.22
CA GLY A 516 7.18 27.18 32.15
C GLY A 516 7.47 28.22 31.05
N ASN A 517 8.74 28.59 30.85
CA ASN A 517 9.13 29.54 29.80
C ASN A 517 8.98 28.99 28.38
N PHE A 518 9.18 27.69 28.18
CA PHE A 518 8.93 27.00 26.90
C PHE A 518 7.48 26.52 26.74
N GLY A 519 6.63 26.74 27.74
CA GLY A 519 5.23 26.28 27.73
C GLY A 519 5.08 24.76 27.92
N ILE A 520 6.09 24.09 28.45
CA ILE A 520 6.07 22.65 28.74
C ILE A 520 5.46 22.43 30.12
N GLN A 521 4.38 21.66 30.16
CA GLN A 521 3.81 21.19 31.42
C GLN A 521 4.39 19.83 31.74
N VAL A 522 4.95 19.69 32.94
CA VAL A 522 5.54 18.46 33.44
C VAL A 522 4.78 18.03 34.68
N GLU A 523 4.14 16.87 34.60
CA GLU A 523 3.41 16.26 35.70
C GLU A 523 4.06 14.94 36.11
N SER A 524 4.05 14.63 37.41
CA SER A 524 4.50 13.32 37.91
C SER A 524 3.54 12.81 38.97
N SER A 525 3.36 11.49 39.03
CA SER A 525 2.55 10.83 40.05
C SER A 525 3.45 10.13 41.07
N PRO A 526 3.07 10.08 42.37
CA PRO A 526 3.77 9.26 43.36
C PRO A 526 3.90 7.79 43.01
N THR A 527 2.99 7.28 42.18
CA THR A 527 2.90 5.87 41.80
C THR A 527 3.56 5.56 40.46
N THR A 528 3.97 6.58 39.71
CA THR A 528 4.55 6.43 38.37
C THR A 528 5.96 7.00 38.36
N ILE A 529 6.92 6.20 37.90
CA ILE A 529 8.33 6.60 37.78
C ILE A 529 8.51 7.64 36.66
N MET A 530 7.74 7.49 35.58
CA MET A 530 7.78 8.40 34.44
C MET A 530 6.91 9.64 34.66
N SER A 531 7.39 10.79 34.20
CA SER A 531 6.61 12.02 34.09
C SER A 531 5.76 12.04 32.82
N VAL A 532 4.71 12.83 32.84
CA VAL A 532 3.90 13.18 31.67
C VAL A 532 4.26 14.58 31.24
N HIS A 533 4.65 14.74 29.98
CA HIS A 533 4.88 16.03 29.34
C HIS A 533 4.58 15.93 27.84
N SER A 534 4.49 17.08 27.18
CA SER A 534 4.29 17.13 25.73
C SER A 534 5.56 16.74 24.98
N ASP A 535 5.43 15.86 23.98
CA ASP A 535 6.52 15.56 23.05
C ASP A 535 6.61 16.64 21.97
N ILE A 536 7.48 17.62 22.20
CA ILE A 536 7.69 18.78 21.32
C ILE A 536 9.18 19.02 21.14
N MET A 537 9.57 19.39 19.93
CA MET A 537 10.89 19.93 19.61
C MET A 537 10.83 21.38 19.14
N PHE A 538 11.92 22.10 19.30
CA PHE A 538 12.08 23.48 18.86
C PHE A 538 13.32 23.61 18.00
N VAL A 539 13.21 24.24 16.83
CA VAL A 539 14.37 24.67 16.05
C VAL A 539 14.64 26.14 16.36
N ILE A 540 15.83 26.40 16.87
CA ILE A 540 16.29 27.73 17.28
C ILE A 540 17.43 28.15 16.36
N SER A 541 17.33 29.35 15.81
CA SER A 541 18.34 29.91 14.92
C SER A 541 19.56 30.43 15.69
N PRO A 542 20.70 30.68 15.01
CA PRO A 542 21.87 31.30 15.62
C PRO A 542 21.65 32.69 16.24
N GLN A 543 20.53 33.35 15.92
CA GLN A 543 20.13 34.63 16.48
C GLN A 543 19.27 34.48 17.75
N GLY A 544 19.12 33.25 18.27
CA GLY A 544 18.30 32.97 19.45
C GLY A 544 16.81 33.10 19.18
N ARG A 545 16.36 32.83 17.95
CA ARG A 545 14.93 32.89 17.57
C ARG A 545 14.39 31.48 17.33
N ILE A 546 13.28 31.14 17.95
CA ILE A 546 12.53 29.93 17.60
C ILE A 546 11.97 30.15 16.20
N GLN A 547 12.27 29.24 15.28
CA GLN A 547 11.77 29.24 13.91
C GLN A 547 10.68 28.18 13.70
N TRP A 548 10.78 27.05 14.41
CA TRP A 548 9.81 25.96 14.33
C TRP A 548 9.46 25.43 15.72
N ILE A 549 8.16 25.22 15.94
CA ILE A 549 7.63 24.40 17.04
C ILE A 549 7.09 23.11 16.42
N ILE A 550 7.62 21.98 16.85
CA ILE A 550 7.51 20.70 16.16
C ILE A 550 6.83 19.70 17.11
N PRO A 551 5.53 19.39 16.93
CA PRO A 551 4.91 18.30 17.69
C PRO A 551 5.54 16.98 17.26
N ASP A 552 5.94 16.11 18.18
CA ASP A 552 6.58 14.85 17.80
C ASP A 552 6.19 13.73 18.76
N ASN A 553 4.96 13.21 18.63
CA ASN A 553 4.61 11.94 19.24
C ASN A 553 5.24 10.82 18.42
N PRO A 554 6.28 10.13 18.93
CA PRO A 554 7.15 9.30 18.10
C PRO A 554 6.46 8.00 17.67
N ILE A 555 6.52 7.70 16.37
CA ILE A 555 6.01 6.44 15.81
C ILE A 555 7.11 5.38 15.96
N SER A 556 6.85 4.30 16.72
CA SER A 556 7.86 3.30 17.08
C SER A 556 8.36 2.42 15.93
N THR A 557 7.69 2.42 14.78
CA THR A 557 8.13 1.66 13.59
C THR A 557 9.36 2.31 12.94
N SER A 558 10.20 1.50 12.29
CA SER A 558 11.38 2.00 11.58
C SER A 558 11.03 3.09 10.54
N SER A 559 10.00 2.86 9.74
CA SER A 559 9.50 3.83 8.76
C SER A 559 8.97 5.10 9.42
N GLY A 560 8.31 4.99 10.58
CA GLY A 560 7.84 6.13 11.36
C GLY A 560 8.98 6.99 11.90
N GLN A 561 10.00 6.35 12.48
CA GLN A 561 11.22 7.03 12.93
C GLN A 561 11.96 7.71 11.77
N SER A 562 12.12 7.04 10.63
CA SER A 562 12.73 7.64 9.44
C SER A 562 11.91 8.83 8.90
N SER A 563 10.57 8.72 8.92
CA SER A 563 9.68 9.79 8.49
C SER A 563 9.83 11.05 9.36
N ALA A 564 9.95 10.89 10.69
CA ALA A 564 10.20 11.98 11.62
C ALA A 564 11.57 12.63 11.38
N VAL A 565 12.62 11.82 11.21
CA VAL A 565 13.97 12.32 10.90
C VAL A 565 13.98 13.13 9.59
N THR A 566 13.28 12.68 8.54
CA THR A 566 13.15 13.44 7.30
C THR A 566 12.48 14.80 7.53
N GLU A 567 11.42 14.88 8.34
CA GLU A 567 10.81 16.16 8.67
C GLU A 567 11.79 17.09 9.40
N LEU A 568 12.46 16.59 10.43
CA LEU A 568 13.41 17.38 11.22
C LEU A 568 14.55 17.94 10.35
N ILE A 569 15.12 17.10 9.48
CA ILE A 569 16.15 17.54 8.50
C ILE A 569 15.58 18.61 7.56
N THR A 570 14.36 18.41 7.07
CA THR A 570 13.70 19.36 6.16
C THR A 570 13.49 20.72 6.82
N LEU A 571 13.00 20.74 8.06
CA LEU A 571 12.75 21.97 8.83
C LEU A 571 14.05 22.69 9.18
N LEU A 572 15.10 21.96 9.57
CA LEU A 572 16.44 22.53 9.79
C LEU A 572 17.05 23.09 8.51
N GLY A 573 16.88 22.40 7.37
CA GLY A 573 17.30 22.91 6.07
C GLY A 573 16.57 24.20 5.67
N ARG A 574 15.24 24.26 5.90
CA ARG A 574 14.43 25.47 5.69
C ARG A 574 14.79 26.61 6.65
N ALA A 575 15.21 26.28 7.86
CA ALA A 575 15.75 27.23 8.83
C ALA A 575 17.11 27.83 8.40
N GLY A 576 17.80 27.17 7.47
CA GLY A 576 19.06 27.63 6.86
C GLY A 576 20.30 26.83 7.28
N LEU A 577 20.14 25.73 8.03
CA LEU A 577 21.22 24.79 8.29
C LEU A 577 21.59 24.07 6.98
N LYS A 578 22.89 23.96 6.68
CA LYS A 578 23.42 23.36 5.46
C LYS A 578 24.31 22.17 5.77
#